data_AF-A0A2E5VKG1-F1
#
_entry.id   AF-A0A2E5VKG1-F1
#
_cell.length_a   1.000
_cell.length_b   1.000
_cell.length_c   1.000
_cell.angle_alpha   90.00
_cell.angle_beta   90.00
_cell.angle_gamma   90.00
#
_symmetry.space_group_name_H-M   'P 1'
#
loop_
_entity.id
_entity.type
_entity.pdbx_description
1 polymer ?
#
loop_
_entity_poly.entity_id
_entity_poly.type
_entity_poly.pdbx_seq_one_letter_code
_entity_poly.pdbx_strand_id
1 'polypeptide(L)'
;MVGLAPVTELRTLSEFEQMQDHQLTQSLSLVRHAENLADRDVLVMIGDHAARVGTDDAVAFARRVSQVAPNAHVDLHVLFEPRGHYLPAEIRPQVTAWIVRRLGQR
;
A
#
# COMPACT_ATOMS: atom_id res chain seq x y z
N MET A 1 -7.89 -6.86 -2.37
CA MET A 1 -7.39 -5.59 -2.94
C MET A 1 -5.91 -5.76 -3.25
N VAL A 2 -5.44 -5.19 -4.35
CA VAL A 2 -4.01 -5.17 -4.68
C VAL A 2 -3.59 -3.72 -4.91
N GLY A 3 -2.54 -3.27 -4.21
CA GLY A 3 -1.90 -1.97 -4.41
C GLY A 3 -0.46 -2.16 -4.85
N LEU A 4 -0.10 -1.61 -6.01
CA LEU A 4 1.26 -1.63 -6.53
C LEU A 4 1.83 -0.22 -6.49
N ALA A 5 2.88 -0.04 -5.72
CA ALA A 5 3.44 1.25 -5.34
C ALA A 5 2.36 2.30 -4.99
N PRO A 6 1.41 1.98 -4.08
CA PRO A 6 0.27 2.84 -3.83
C PRO A 6 0.71 4.15 -3.16
N VAL A 7 0.01 5.24 -3.47
CA VAL A 7 0.06 6.45 -2.63
C VAL A 7 -0.86 6.21 -1.44
N THR A 8 -0.27 6.04 -0.26
CA THR A 8 -1.00 5.89 1.01
C THR A 8 -1.07 7.19 1.79
N GLU A 9 -0.20 8.14 1.48
CA GLU A 9 -0.12 9.45 2.11
C GLU A 9 0.05 10.52 1.03
N LEU A 10 -0.96 11.38 0.84
CA LEU A 10 -0.90 12.44 -0.17
C LEU A 10 0.19 13.47 0.17
N ARG A 11 0.45 13.69 1.46
CA ARG A 11 1.42 14.67 1.95
C ARG A 11 2.87 14.28 1.63
N THR A 12 3.10 13.04 1.20
CA THR A 12 4.41 12.54 0.72
C THR A 12 4.68 12.92 -0.73
N LEU A 13 3.64 13.23 -1.51
CA LEU A 13 3.78 13.66 -2.90
C LEU A 13 4.23 15.12 -2.97
N SER A 14 5.21 15.41 -3.82
CA SER A 14 5.68 16.78 -4.09
C SER A 14 4.57 17.74 -4.54
N GLU A 15 3.57 17.20 -5.23
CA GLU A 15 2.38 17.90 -5.72
C GLU A 15 1.54 18.52 -4.59
N PHE A 16 1.71 18.05 -3.34
CA PHE A 16 1.01 18.52 -2.15
C PHE A 16 1.93 19.17 -1.11
N GLU A 17 3.16 19.55 -1.46
CA GLU A 17 4.11 20.19 -0.53
C GLU A 17 3.53 21.43 0.15
N GLN A 18 2.69 22.23 -0.53
CA GLN A 18 2.07 23.41 0.09
C GLN A 18 0.78 23.10 0.87
N MET A 19 0.40 21.83 0.95
CA MET A 19 -0.85 21.37 1.54
C MET A 19 -0.61 20.32 2.64
N GLN A 20 0.60 20.21 3.18
CA GLN A 20 0.95 19.20 4.20
C GLN A 20 0.08 19.33 5.47
N ASP A 21 -0.23 20.56 5.86
CA ASP A 21 -1.06 20.85 7.03
C ASP A 21 -2.55 21.08 6.68
N HIS A 22 -2.91 20.98 5.40
CA HIS A 22 -4.29 21.20 4.98
C HIS A 22 -5.18 20.04 5.46
N GLN A 23 -6.33 20.37 6.07
CA GLN A 23 -7.22 19.36 6.66
C GLN A 23 -7.63 18.26 5.66
N LEU A 24 -7.83 18.61 4.39
CA LEU A 24 -8.19 17.65 3.34
C LEU A 24 -7.08 16.62 3.05
N THR A 25 -5.81 17.01 2.97
CA THR A 25 -4.72 16.05 2.69
C THR A 25 -4.51 15.13 3.89
N GLN A 26 -4.66 15.66 5.11
CA GLN A 26 -4.62 14.86 6.33
C GLN A 26 -5.78 13.86 6.42
N SER A 27 -6.99 14.26 6.03
CA SER A 27 -8.18 13.40 6.11
C SER A 27 -8.18 12.30 5.06
N LEU A 28 -7.45 12.46 3.95
CA LEU A 28 -7.34 11.49 2.86
C LEU A 28 -6.22 10.45 3.04
N SER A 29 -5.41 10.56 4.10
CA SER A 29 -4.40 9.55 4.41
C SER A 29 -5.04 8.16 4.56
N LEU A 30 -4.60 7.17 3.77
CA LEU A 30 -5.23 5.85 3.72
C LEU A 30 -5.14 5.10 5.05
N VAL A 31 -4.17 5.42 5.90
CA VAL A 31 -4.05 4.84 7.25
C VAL A 31 -5.28 5.15 8.11
N ARG A 32 -5.93 6.30 7.91
CA ARG A 32 -7.15 6.69 8.62
C ARG A 32 -8.38 5.92 8.16
N HIS A 33 -8.32 5.35 6.96
CA HIS A 33 -9.41 4.61 6.33
C HIS A 33 -9.19 3.09 6.35
N ALA A 34 -8.19 2.61 7.08
CA ALA A 34 -7.82 1.19 7.12
C ALA A 34 -8.98 0.28 7.58
N GLU A 35 -9.87 0.78 8.44
CA GLU A 35 -11.05 0.05 8.92
C GLU A 35 -12.04 -0.30 7.79
N ASN A 36 -12.04 0.47 6.70
CA ASN A 36 -12.86 0.16 5.51
C ASN A 36 -12.39 -1.13 4.80
N LEU A 37 -11.25 -1.69 5.20
CA LEU A 37 -10.66 -2.92 4.67
C LEU A 37 -10.73 -4.09 5.67
N ALA A 38 -11.49 -3.97 6.77
CA ALA A 38 -11.54 -4.95 7.87
C ALA A 38 -11.78 -6.42 7.45
N ASP A 39 -12.52 -6.65 6.37
CA ASP A 39 -12.85 -7.99 5.85
C ASP A 39 -12.29 -8.24 4.44
N ARG A 40 -11.27 -7.49 4.04
CA ARG A 40 -10.70 -7.56 2.69
C ARG A 40 -9.25 -7.97 2.77
N ASP A 41 -8.93 -9.09 2.12
CA ASP A 41 -7.53 -9.45 1.88
C ASP A 41 -6.84 -8.32 1.10
N VAL A 42 -5.63 -7.95 1.52
CA VAL A 42 -4.86 -6.85 0.95
C VAL A 42 -3.46 -7.33 0.58
N LEU A 43 -3.04 -7.05 -0.65
CA LEU A 43 -1.65 -7.13 -1.07
C LEU A 43 -1.11 -5.72 -1.31
N VAL A 44 -0.02 -5.37 -0.64
CA VAL A 44 0.76 -4.15 -0.90
C VAL A 44 2.14 -4.55 -1.42
N MET A 45 2.50 -4.08 -2.61
CA MET A 45 3.85 -4.23 -3.15
C MET A 45 4.47 -2.84 -3.34
N ILE A 46 5.65 -2.60 -2.79
CA ILE A 46 6.31 -1.29 -2.78
C ILE A 46 7.83 -1.45 -2.91
N GLY A 47 8.50 -0.51 -3.58
CA GLY A 47 9.96 -0.48 -3.60
C GLY A 47 10.54 -0.09 -2.24
N ASP A 48 11.74 -0.54 -1.92
CA ASP A 48 12.45 -0.23 -0.68
C ASP A 48 12.90 1.24 -0.57
N HIS A 49 13.04 1.93 -1.71
CA HIS A 49 13.42 3.34 -1.80
C HIS A 49 12.40 4.17 -2.62
N ALA A 50 11.11 3.90 -2.47
CA ALA A 50 10.05 4.55 -3.25
C ALA A 50 9.75 5.98 -2.76
N ALA A 51 10.73 6.88 -2.85
CA ALA A 51 10.67 8.25 -2.33
C ALA A 51 9.46 9.05 -2.83
N ARG A 52 9.01 8.79 -4.07
CA ARG A 52 7.83 9.49 -4.64
C ARG A 52 6.55 9.22 -3.87
N VAL A 53 6.34 8.02 -3.33
CA VAL A 53 5.05 7.62 -2.73
C VAL A 53 5.15 7.18 -1.28
N GLY A 54 6.36 7.08 -0.73
CA GLY A 54 6.63 6.75 0.66
C GLY A 54 6.59 5.25 0.93
N THR A 55 7.75 4.60 1.01
CA THR A 55 7.84 3.20 1.46
C THR A 55 7.33 3.04 2.88
N ASP A 56 7.75 3.93 3.78
CA ASP A 56 7.35 3.89 5.19
C ASP A 56 5.84 4.09 5.37
N ASP A 57 5.23 4.99 4.59
CA ASP A 57 3.78 5.20 4.61
C ASP A 57 3.01 3.95 4.17
N ALA A 58 3.49 3.26 3.13
CA ALA A 58 2.88 2.02 2.65
C ALA A 58 3.02 0.89 3.69
N VAL A 59 4.18 0.79 4.36
CA VAL A 59 4.42 -0.15 5.46
C VAL A 59 3.49 0.15 6.64
N ALA A 60 3.37 1.43 7.03
CA ALA A 60 2.51 1.87 8.12
C ALA A 60 1.04 1.56 7.82
N PHE A 61 0.59 1.80 6.59
CA PHE A 61 -0.75 1.45 6.13
C PHE A 61 -1.02 -0.05 6.22
N ALA A 62 -0.15 -0.90 5.63
CA ALA A 62 -0.32 -2.35 5.66
C ALA A 62 -0.36 -2.89 7.10
N ARG A 63 0.53 -2.38 7.97
CA ARG A 63 0.52 -2.71 9.40
C ARG A 63 -0.80 -2.31 10.06
N ARG A 64 -1.31 -1.10 9.80
CA ARG A 64 -2.58 -0.64 10.37
C ARG A 64 -3.74 -1.51 9.90
N VAL A 65 -3.81 -1.86 8.61
CA VAL A 65 -4.85 -2.77 8.09
C VAL A 65 -4.79 -4.10 8.83
N SER A 66 -3.60 -4.70 8.97
CA SER A 66 -3.45 -5.97 9.70
C SER A 66 -3.92 -5.90 11.16
N GLN A 67 -3.82 -4.74 11.82
CA GLN A 67 -4.30 -4.54 13.19
C GLN A 67 -5.83 -4.45 13.28
N VAL A 68 -6.48 -3.83 12.30
CA VAL A 68 -7.95 -3.60 12.32
C VAL A 68 -8.74 -4.66 11.57
N ALA A 69 -8.07 -5.48 10.76
CA ALA A 69 -8.65 -6.52 9.91
C ALA A 69 -8.14 -7.92 10.35
N PRO A 70 -8.43 -8.37 11.58
CA PRO A 70 -7.81 -9.59 12.14
C PRO A 70 -8.16 -10.88 11.37
N ASN A 71 -9.24 -10.86 10.59
CA ASN A 71 -9.68 -11.98 9.77
C ASN A 71 -9.24 -11.86 8.30
N ALA A 72 -8.62 -10.75 7.91
CA ALA A 72 -8.14 -10.53 6.56
C ALA A 72 -6.66 -10.94 6.43
N HIS A 73 -6.30 -11.45 5.26
CA HIS A 73 -4.90 -11.67 4.92
C HIS A 73 -4.27 -10.41 4.36
N VAL A 74 -3.29 -9.87 5.07
CA VAL A 74 -2.50 -8.72 4.63
C VAL A 74 -1.08 -9.16 4.29
N ASP A 75 -0.75 -9.16 3.01
CA ASP A 75 0.59 -9.47 2.51
C ASP A 75 1.28 -8.15 2.11
N LEU A 76 2.46 -7.88 2.66
CA LEU A 76 3.31 -6.73 2.33
C LEU A 76 4.62 -7.23 1.71
N HIS A 77 4.90 -6.81 0.49
CA HIS A 77 6.13 -7.13 -0.24
C HIS A 77 6.92 -5.84 -0.46
N VAL A 78 8.05 -5.72 0.23
CA VAL A 78 9.03 -4.66 -0.03
C VAL A 78 10.07 -5.22 -1.00
N LEU A 79 10.20 -4.59 -2.16
CA LEU A 79 11.04 -5.04 -3.26
C LEU A 79 12.31 -4.18 -3.32
N PHE A 80 13.46 -4.80 -3.52
CA PHE A 80 14.67 -4.06 -3.87
C PHE A 80 14.47 -3.38 -5.22
N GLU A 81 14.34 -2.05 -5.24
CA GLU A 81 14.16 -1.29 -6.48
C GLU A 81 15.05 -0.04 -6.48
N PRO A 82 16.32 -0.17 -6.91
CA PRO A 82 17.29 0.92 -6.85
C PRO A 82 16.98 2.06 -7.83
N ARG A 83 16.03 1.88 -8.76
CA ARG A 83 15.61 2.91 -9.72
C ARG A 83 14.44 3.77 -9.21
N GLY A 84 13.91 3.49 -8.01
CA GLY A 84 12.81 4.26 -7.41
C GLY A 84 11.42 3.71 -7.74
N HIS A 85 10.49 4.57 -8.15
CA HIS A 85 9.07 4.23 -8.39
C HIS A 85 8.87 3.45 -9.71
N TYR A 86 9.51 2.29 -9.81
CA TYR A 86 9.37 1.34 -10.90
C TYR A 86 8.84 0.01 -10.36
N LEU A 87 8.09 -0.69 -11.20
CA LEU A 87 7.47 -1.96 -10.86
C LEU A 87 8.03 -3.04 -11.82
N PRO A 88 8.89 -3.94 -11.32
CA PRO A 88 9.53 -4.95 -12.16
C PRO A 88 8.51 -5.90 -12.80
N ALA A 89 8.76 -6.36 -14.02
CA ALA A 89 7.83 -7.23 -14.76
C ALA A 89 7.52 -8.54 -13.98
N GLU A 90 8.46 -8.96 -13.16
CA GLU A 90 8.46 -10.13 -12.30
C GLU A 90 7.41 -10.08 -11.18
N ILE A 91 6.81 -8.91 -10.90
CA ILE A 91 5.71 -8.81 -9.94
C ILE A 91 4.40 -9.39 -10.49
N ARG A 92 4.20 -9.39 -11.81
CA ARG A 92 2.92 -9.79 -12.40
C ARG A 92 2.57 -11.25 -12.05
N PRO A 93 3.46 -12.24 -12.25
CA PRO A 93 3.19 -13.61 -11.82
C PRO A 93 2.91 -13.72 -10.31
N GLN A 94 3.58 -12.93 -9.48
CA GLN A 94 3.36 -12.93 -8.02
C GLN A 94 1.97 -12.43 -7.65
N VAL A 95 1.54 -11.31 -8.26
CA VAL A 95 0.19 -10.74 -8.08
C VAL A 95 -0.87 -11.75 -8.54
N THR A 96 -0.69 -12.34 -9.72
CA THR A 96 -1.63 -13.34 -10.24
C THR A 96 -1.74 -14.55 -9.31
N ALA A 97 -0.60 -15.10 -8.86
CA ALA A 97 -0.58 -16.21 -7.92
C ALA A 97 -1.27 -15.86 -6.59
N TRP A 98 -1.05 -14.66 -6.08
CA TRP A 98 -1.71 -14.18 -4.87
C TRP A 98 -3.23 -14.10 -5.04
N ILE A 99 -3.71 -13.51 -6.14
CA ILE A 99 -5.15 -13.39 -6.43
C ILE A 99 -5.79 -14.76 -6.54
N VAL A 100 -5.18 -15.68 -7.31
CA VAL A 100 -5.71 -17.04 -7.49
C VAL A 100 -5.81 -17.77 -6.15
N ARG A 101 -4.76 -17.68 -5.32
CA ARG A 101 -4.75 -18.28 -3.98
C ARG A 101 -5.86 -17.73 -3.09
N ARG A 102 -6.13 -16.42 -3.12
CA ARG A 102 -7.18 -15.80 -2.29
C ARG A 102 -8.59 -16.04 -2.80
N LEU A 103 -8.78 -16.17 -4.12
CA LEU A 103 -10.08 -16.54 -4.68
C LEU A 103 -10.42 -18.02 -4.45
N GLY A 104 -9.42 -18.91 -4.50
CA GLY A 104 -9.64 -20.35 -4.29
C GLY A 104 -9.79 -20.79 -2.83
N GLN A 105 -9.64 -19.86 -1.87
CA GLN A 105 -9.76 -20.11 -0.42
C GLN A 105 -11.07 -19.58 0.19
N ARG A 106 -11.98 -19.07 -0.64
CA ARG A 106 -13.28 -18.53 -0.22
C ARG A 106 -14.41 -19.52 -0.37
#